data_AF-A0A183SPG1-F1
#
_entry.id   AF-A0A183SPG1-F1
#
_cell.length_a   1.000
_cell.length_b   1.000
_cell.length_c   1.000
_cell.angle_alpha   90.00
_cell.angle_beta   90.00
_cell.angle_gamma   90.00
#
_symmetry.space_group_name_H-M   'P 1'
#
loop_
_entity.id
_entity.type
_entity.pdbx_description
1 polymer ?
#
loop_
_entity_poly.entity_id
_entity_poly.type
_entity_poly.pdbx_seq_one_letter_code
_entity_poly.pdbx_strand_id
1 'polypeptide(L)'
;MQDAWMVRTAEEIHGYADRNERKKFFKAIKAIYGPCIKRTAPLLSSDGTTLLTEKSKILKRWAEYLSIVLKCSSAIFDAAIDQLPQVNMNNDLDLPPSLAETIQAVQQMSCGKTPESDAVPLEVFGTTSSMLRRP
;
A
#
# COMPACT_ATOMS: atom_id res chain seq x y z
N MET A 1 -13.47 -26.97 10.06
CA MET A 1 -12.04 -27.06 10.39
C MET A 1 -11.28 -26.22 9.36
N GLN A 2 -10.86 -25.01 9.72
CA GLN A 2 -9.86 -24.28 8.93
C GLN A 2 -8.50 -24.88 9.24
N ASP A 3 -7.69 -25.13 8.20
CA ASP A 3 -6.35 -25.67 8.38
C ASP A 3 -5.48 -24.58 9.03
N ALA A 4 -5.05 -24.82 10.27
CA ALA A 4 -4.19 -23.91 11.02
C ALA A 4 -2.87 -23.61 10.29
N TRP A 5 -2.45 -24.49 9.36
CA TRP A 5 -1.32 -24.24 8.48
C TRP A 5 -1.64 -23.13 7.46
N MET A 6 -2.80 -23.17 6.79
CA MET A 6 -3.19 -22.14 5.81
C MET A 6 -3.30 -20.74 6.42
N VAL A 7 -3.85 -20.64 7.64
CA VAL A 7 -4.00 -19.36 8.34
C VAL A 7 -2.64 -18.73 8.61
N ARG A 8 -1.71 -19.49 9.19
CA ARG A 8 -0.34 -19.00 9.45
C ARG A 8 0.41 -18.61 8.18
N THR A 9 0.27 -19.41 7.11
CA THR A 9 0.91 -19.08 5.83
C THR A 9 0.33 -17.82 5.19
N ALA A 10 -0.97 -17.57 5.33
CA ALA A 10 -1.60 -16.35 4.85
C ALA A 10 -1.11 -15.11 5.61
N GLU A 11 -1.02 -15.18 6.93
CA GLU A 11 -0.46 -14.12 7.78
C GLU A 11 1.00 -13.80 7.41
N GLU A 12 1.80 -14.84 7.17
CA GLU A 12 3.21 -14.68 6.79
C GLU A 12 3.35 -13.97 5.43
N ILE A 13 2.55 -14.38 4.44
CA ILE A 13 2.50 -13.77 3.10
C ILE A 13 2.05 -12.32 3.18
N HIS A 14 1.04 -12.02 3.98
CA HIS A 14 0.57 -10.67 4.20
C HIS A 14 1.68 -9.80 4.81
N GLY A 15 2.33 -10.29 5.87
CA GLY A 15 3.47 -9.60 6.47
C GLY A 15 4.63 -9.36 5.50
N TYR A 16 4.88 -10.27 4.55
CA TYR A 16 5.87 -10.03 3.49
C TYR A 16 5.44 -8.95 2.50
N ALA A 17 4.14 -8.82 2.22
CA ALA A 17 3.61 -7.77 1.36
C ALA A 17 3.71 -6.39 2.06
N ASP A 18 3.30 -6.31 3.32
CA ASP A 18 3.33 -5.07 4.10
C ASP A 18 4.75 -4.53 4.27
N ARG A 19 5.72 -5.42 4.48
CA ARG A 19 7.14 -5.08 4.58
C ARG A 19 7.82 -4.86 3.22
N ASN A 20 7.09 -4.94 2.11
CA ASN A 20 7.62 -4.86 0.74
C ASN A 20 8.76 -5.87 0.46
N GLU A 21 8.74 -7.03 1.13
CA GLU A 21 9.75 -8.09 1.02
C GLU A 21 9.45 -9.00 -0.18
N ARG A 22 9.40 -8.41 -1.38
CA ARG A 22 8.93 -9.04 -2.63
C ARG A 22 9.55 -10.42 -2.92
N LYS A 23 10.84 -10.61 -2.60
CA LYS A 23 11.53 -11.90 -2.78
C LYS A 23 10.98 -12.99 -1.85
N LYS A 24 10.71 -12.65 -0.59
CA LYS A 24 10.17 -13.57 0.41
C LYS A 24 8.70 -13.88 0.10
N PHE A 25 7.92 -12.87 -0.25
CA PHE A 25 6.54 -13.02 -0.72
C PHE A 25 6.46 -14.03 -1.88
N PHE A 26 7.27 -13.83 -2.93
CA PHE A 26 7.25 -14.72 -4.09
C PHE A 26 7.72 -16.15 -3.77
N LYS A 27 8.67 -16.30 -2.83
CA LYS A 27 9.12 -17.62 -2.35
C LYS A 27 8.01 -18.34 -1.58
N ALA A 28 7.30 -17.64 -0.69
CA ALA A 28 6.20 -18.19 0.09
C ALA A 28 5.02 -18.63 -0.81
N ILE A 29 4.64 -17.80 -1.79
CA ILE A 29 3.62 -18.15 -2.79
C ILE A 29 4.02 -19.43 -3.56
N LYS A 30 5.28 -19.53 -4.03
CA LYS A 30 5.75 -20.75 -4.70
C LYS A 30 5.67 -22.00 -3.82
N ALA A 31 5.88 -21.88 -2.51
CA ALA A 31 5.84 -23.02 -1.61
C ALA A 31 4.44 -23.64 -1.52
N ILE A 32 3.38 -22.82 -1.61
CA ILE A 32 1.98 -23.28 -1.60
C ILE A 32 1.64 -24.02 -2.90
N TYR A 33 1.99 -23.42 -4.05
CA TYR A 33 1.64 -23.98 -5.35
C TYR A 33 2.54 -25.16 -5.79
N GLY A 34 3.65 -25.38 -5.08
CA GLY A 34 4.61 -26.43 -5.38
C GLY A 34 5.49 -26.12 -6.61
N PRO A 35 6.17 -27.14 -7.17
CA PRO A 35 7.01 -26.97 -8.35
C PRO A 35 6.22 -26.35 -9.50
N CYS A 36 6.66 -25.17 -9.97
CA CYS A 36 6.04 -24.50 -11.10
C CYS A 36 6.20 -25.37 -12.35
N ILE A 37 5.13 -26.08 -12.73
CA ILE A 37 5.06 -26.79 -14.00
C ILE A 37 5.08 -25.71 -15.08
N LYS A 38 6.21 -25.57 -15.79
CA LYS A 38 6.38 -24.62 -16.90
C LYS A 38 5.58 -25.05 -18.13
N ARG A 39 4.31 -25.39 -17.96
CA ARG A 39 3.39 -25.51 -19.07
C ARG A 39 2.96 -24.09 -19.39
N THR A 40 3.61 -23.50 -20.40
CA THR A 40 3.10 -22.26 -20.99
C THR A 40 1.69 -22.57 -21.46
N ALA A 41 0.68 -22.04 -20.76
CA ALA A 41 -0.70 -22.24 -21.12
C ALA A 41 -0.89 -21.62 -22.51
N PRO A 42 -1.36 -22.39 -23.51
CA PRO A 42 -1.64 -21.82 -24.82
C PRO A 42 -2.71 -20.73 -24.69
N LEU A 43 -2.48 -19.60 -25.34
CA LEU A 43 -3.37 -18.45 -25.29
C LEU A 43 -4.11 -18.33 -26.63
N LEU A 44 -5.35 -17.87 -26.64
CA LEU A 44 -6.02 -17.55 -27.90
C LEU A 44 -5.48 -16.25 -28.49
N SER A 45 -5.46 -16.18 -29.83
CA SER A 45 -5.25 -14.96 -30.60
C SER A 45 -6.33 -13.91 -30.32
N SER A 46 -6.10 -12.66 -30.77
CA SER A 46 -7.04 -11.56 -30.61
C SER A 46 -8.41 -11.80 -31.24
N ASP A 47 -8.43 -12.52 -32.35
CA ASP A 47 -9.60 -12.95 -33.10
C ASP A 47 -10.22 -14.27 -32.58
N GLY A 48 -9.60 -14.90 -31.58
CA GLY A 48 -10.08 -16.15 -30.99
C GLY A 48 -9.91 -17.39 -31.87
N THR A 49 -9.31 -17.29 -33.05
CA THR A 49 -9.30 -18.39 -34.04
C THR A 49 -8.12 -19.34 -33.87
N THR A 50 -6.99 -18.85 -33.36
CA THR A 50 -5.74 -19.60 -33.28
C THR A 50 -5.22 -19.72 -31.86
N LEU A 51 -4.69 -20.91 -31.53
CA LEU A 51 -4.06 -21.21 -30.26
C LEU A 51 -2.55 -20.87 -30.34
N LEU A 52 -2.13 -19.86 -29.60
CA LEU A 52 -0.74 -19.42 -29.50
C LEU A 52 0.01 -20.30 -28.49
N THR A 53 0.95 -21.10 -28.98
CA THR A 53 1.82 -21.98 -28.17
C THR A 53 3.24 -21.44 -28.03
N GLU A 54 3.69 -20.61 -28.98
CA GLU A 54 5.00 -19.97 -28.94
C GLU A 54 5.05 -18.83 -27.90
N LYS A 55 6.07 -18.83 -27.06
CA LYS A 55 6.27 -17.83 -26.01
C LYS A 55 6.30 -16.39 -26.53
N SER A 56 6.93 -16.15 -27.68
CA SER A 56 7.00 -14.82 -28.30
C SER A 56 5.61 -14.30 -28.70
N LYS A 57 4.80 -15.16 -29.32
CA LYS A 57 3.42 -14.85 -29.73
C LYS A 57 2.52 -14.59 -28.54
N ILE A 58 2.66 -15.40 -27.47
CA ILE A 58 1.93 -15.20 -26.22
C ILE A 58 2.29 -13.87 -25.56
N LEU A 59 3.59 -13.54 -25.45
CA LEU A 59 4.04 -12.27 -24.88
C LEU A 59 3.55 -11.06 -25.69
N LYS A 60 3.58 -11.15 -27.02
CA LYS A 60 3.02 -10.12 -27.89
C LYS A 60 1.53 -9.92 -27.64
N ARG A 61 0.76 -11.01 -27.51
CA ARG A 61 -0.67 -10.94 -27.23
C ARG A 61 -0.97 -10.34 -25.85
N TRP A 62 -0.16 -10.63 -24.84
CA TRP A 62 -0.25 -9.97 -23.53
C TRP A 62 0.02 -8.46 -23.61
N ALA A 63 1.01 -8.04 -24.40
CA ALA A 63 1.30 -6.62 -24.61
C ALA A 63 0.15 -5.90 -25.32
N GLU A 64 -0.47 -6.53 -26.33
CA GLU A 64 -1.67 -6.01 -27.00
C GLU A 64 -2.84 -5.85 -26.02
N TYR A 65 -3.12 -6.89 -25.23
CA TYR A 65 -4.19 -6.86 -24.24
C TYR A 65 -3.99 -5.75 -23.20
N LEU A 66 -2.79 -5.69 -22.60
CA LEU A 66 -2.45 -4.63 -21.64
C LEU A 66 -2.53 -3.24 -22.27
N SER A 67 -2.10 -3.08 -23.53
CA SER A 67 -2.23 -1.82 -24.23
C SER A 67 -3.68 -1.40 -24.40
N ILE A 68 -4.59 -2.34 -24.73
CA ILE A 68 -6.03 -2.05 -24.83
C ILE A 68 -6.59 -1.65 -23.47
N VAL A 69 -6.31 -2.44 -22.42
CA VAL A 69 -6.81 -2.17 -21.06
C VAL A 69 -6.33 -0.80 -20.57
N LEU A 70 -5.05 -0.46 -20.78
CA LEU A 70 -4.48 0.80 -20.34
C LEU A 70 -4.90 2.00 -21.20
N LYS A 71 -5.15 1.79 -22.50
CA LYS A 71 -5.69 2.84 -23.40
C LYS A 71 -7.19 3.05 -23.22
N CYS A 72 -7.90 2.11 -22.60
CA CYS A 72 -9.31 2.24 -22.27
C CYS A 72 -9.48 3.12 -21.02
N SER A 73 -9.00 4.36 -21.09
CA SER A 73 -9.48 5.44 -20.22
C SER A 73 -10.95 5.66 -20.59
N SER A 74 -11.87 5.02 -19.88
CA SER A 74 -13.29 5.14 -20.18
C SER A 74 -13.79 6.52 -19.75
N ALA A 75 -14.61 7.18 -20.56
CA ALA A 75 -15.31 8.42 -20.20
C ALA A 75 -16.14 8.28 -18.90
N ILE A 76 -16.49 7.05 -18.52
CA ILE A 76 -17.14 6.71 -17.24
C ILE A 76 -16.22 7.01 -16.05
N PHE A 77 -14.91 6.82 -16.17
CA PHE A 77 -13.93 7.11 -15.12
C PHE A 77 -13.76 8.62 -14.92
N ASP A 78 -13.66 9.38 -16.01
CA ASP A 78 -13.54 10.84 -15.94
C ASP A 78 -14.81 11.47 -15.34
N ALA A 79 -15.98 11.07 -15.84
CA ALA A 79 -17.27 11.53 -15.28
C ALA A 79 -17.46 11.08 -13.81
N ALA A 80 -16.96 9.91 -13.42
CA ALA A 80 -16.99 9.47 -12.03
C ALA A 80 -16.03 10.27 -11.13
N ILE A 81 -14.87 10.67 -11.65
CA ILE A 81 -13.93 11.58 -10.96
C ILE A 81 -14.57 12.95 -10.79
N ASP A 82 -15.21 13.48 -11.82
CA ASP A 82 -15.89 14.79 -11.78
C ASP A 82 -17.08 14.80 -10.80
N GLN A 83 -17.71 13.65 -10.57
CA GLN A 83 -18.80 13.50 -9.60
C GLN A 83 -18.35 13.19 -8.17
N LEU A 84 -17.05 12.94 -7.92
CA LEU A 84 -16.54 12.80 -6.56
C LEU A 84 -16.57 14.18 -5.87
N PRO A 85 -17.24 14.30 -4.70
CA PRO A 85 -17.25 15.56 -3.96
C PRO A 85 -15.83 15.89 -3.51
N GLN A 86 -15.28 16.97 -4.08
CA GLN A 86 -13.98 17.48 -3.69
C GLN A 86 -14.11 18.10 -2.29
N VAL A 87 -13.42 17.52 -1.32
CA VAL A 87 -13.23 18.16 -0.01
C VAL A 87 -12.30 19.36 -0.24
N ASN A 88 -12.73 20.55 0.18
CA ASN A 88 -11.90 21.75 0.09
C ASN A 88 -10.53 21.49 0.71
N MET A 89 -9.49 21.92 0.00
CA MET A 89 -8.11 21.82 0.48
C MET A 89 -8.03 22.45 1.87
N ASN A 90 -7.68 21.64 2.86
CA ASN A 90 -7.59 22.09 4.24
C ASN A 90 -6.30 22.90 4.43
N ASN A 91 -6.37 24.19 4.17
CA ASN A 91 -5.25 25.12 4.33
C ASN A 91 -4.80 25.24 5.80
N ASP A 92 -5.58 24.77 6.77
CA ASP A 92 -5.16 24.76 8.19
C ASP A 92 -3.97 23.81 8.41
N LEU A 93 -3.75 22.83 7.52
CA LEU A 93 -2.57 21.96 7.57
C LEU A 93 -1.28 22.67 7.15
N ASP A 94 -1.38 23.77 6.39
CA ASP A 94 -0.24 24.60 5.99
C ASP A 94 0.07 25.67 7.05
N LEU A 95 -0.82 25.87 8.03
CA LEU A 95 -0.57 26.78 9.13
C LEU A 95 0.36 26.14 10.16
N PRO A 96 1.42 26.83 10.60
CA PRO A 96 2.22 26.35 11.72
C PRO A 96 1.34 26.29 12.98
N PRO A 97 1.47 25.23 13.81
CA PRO A 97 0.67 25.08 15.02
C PRO A 97 0.89 26.28 15.95
N SER A 98 -0.20 26.78 16.53
CA SER A 98 -0.12 27.86 17.50
C SER A 98 0.57 27.40 18.79
N LEU A 99 1.08 28.36 19.57
CA LEU A 99 1.70 28.07 20.86
C LEU A 99 0.72 27.38 21.81
N ALA A 100 -0.55 27.77 21.80
CA ALA A 100 -1.58 27.18 22.65
C ALA A 100 -1.87 25.72 22.25
N GLU A 101 -2.01 25.44 20.96
CA GLU A 101 -2.19 24.08 20.44
C GLU A 101 -0.97 23.20 20.74
N THR A 102 0.23 23.75 20.62
CA THR A 102 1.48 23.06 20.95
C THR A 102 1.54 22.70 22.44
N ILE A 103 1.23 23.65 23.32
CA ILE A 103 1.18 23.42 24.78
C ILE A 103 0.11 22.38 25.13
N GLN A 104 -1.06 22.45 24.50
CA GLN A 104 -2.14 21.50 24.72
C GLN A 104 -1.76 20.09 24.22
N ALA A 105 -1.16 19.97 23.04
CA ALA A 105 -0.69 18.70 22.50
C ALA A 105 0.39 18.06 23.39
N VAL A 106 1.35 18.86 23.89
CA VAL A 106 2.38 18.40 24.84
C VAL A 106 1.75 17.91 26.14
N GLN A 107 0.76 18.63 26.68
CA GLN A 107 0.02 18.19 27.87
C GLN A 107 -0.77 16.89 27.61
N GLN A 108 -1.40 16.75 26.45
CA GLN A 108 -2.11 15.53 26.07
C GLN A 108 -1.14 14.34 25.87
N MET A 109 0.07 14.57 25.36
CA MET A 109 1.10 13.52 25.27
C MET A 109 1.62 13.11 26.65
N SER A 110 1.59 14.00 27.63
CA SER A 110 2.01 13.70 29.01
C SER A 110 1.03 12.81 29.80
N CYS A 111 -0.17 12.51 29.26
CA CYS A 111 -1.17 11.67 29.94
C CYS A 111 -0.96 10.14 29.82
N GLY A 112 0.27 9.70 29.52
CA GLY A 112 0.69 8.33 29.83
C GLY A 112 0.08 7.23 28.98
N LYS A 113 0.04 7.39 27.65
CA LYS A 113 -0.04 6.23 26.75
C LYS A 113 1.37 5.79 26.39
N THR A 114 1.60 4.48 26.51
CA THR A 114 2.90 3.79 26.40
C THR A 114 3.76 4.30 25.24
N PRO A 115 5.08 4.49 25.43
CA PRO A 115 5.98 4.89 24.36
C PRO A 115 6.04 3.79 23.30
N GLU A 116 5.38 3.98 22.17
CA GLU A 116 5.57 3.11 21.03
C GLU A 116 6.85 3.56 20.30
N SER A 117 7.91 2.81 20.61
CA SER A 117 9.06 2.49 19.77
C SER A 117 10.09 3.55 19.33
N ASP A 118 9.91 4.84 19.59
CA ASP A 118 11.01 5.81 19.42
C ASP A 118 11.47 6.31 20.79
N ALA A 119 12.64 5.83 21.23
CA ALA A 119 13.26 6.07 22.53
C ALA A 119 13.74 7.53 22.70
N VAL A 120 12.83 8.50 22.61
CA VAL A 120 13.08 9.91 22.94
C VAL A 120 12.67 10.13 24.40
N PRO A 121 13.59 10.43 25.31
CA PRO A 121 13.26 10.69 26.70
C PRO A 121 12.34 11.92 26.82
N LEU A 122 11.26 11.78 27.61
CA LEU A 122 10.29 12.82 27.94
C LEU A 122 10.95 14.11 28.52
N GLU A 123 12.17 13.99 29.05
CA GLU A 123 13.00 15.10 29.56
C GLU A 123 13.32 16.17 28.51
N VAL A 124 13.33 15.81 27.22
CA VAL A 124 13.61 16.75 26.12
C VAL A 124 12.46 17.75 25.91
N PHE A 125 11.22 17.42 26.32
CA PHE A 125 10.05 18.30 26.19
C PHE A 125 9.84 19.24 27.39
N GLY A 126 10.34 18.89 28.57
CA GLY A 126 10.21 19.72 29.78
C GLY A 126 11.06 21.00 29.71
N THR A 127 12.23 20.92 29.06
CA THR A 127 13.17 22.05 28.95
C THR A 127 12.70 23.11 27.94
N THR A 128 12.05 22.73 26.85
CA THR A 128 11.49 23.68 25.86
C THR A 128 10.27 24.45 26.37
N SER A 129 9.43 23.83 27.20
CA SER A 129 8.28 24.50 27.84
C SER A 129 8.70 25.65 28.78
N SER A 130 9.90 25.58 29.36
CA SER A 130 10.44 26.65 30.22
C SER A 130 11.04 27.83 29.44
N MET A 131 11.34 27.65 28.15
CA MET A 131 11.83 28.74 27.27
C MET A 131 10.69 29.51 26.59
N LEU A 132 9.52 28.89 26.42
CA LEU A 132 8.31 29.53 25.89
C LEU A 132 7.50 30.31 26.96
N ARG A 133 7.95 30.30 28.22
CA ARG A 133 7.33 30.99 29.35
C ARG A 133 8.29 32.00 29.98
N ARG A 134 8.85 32.92 29.18
CA ARG A 134 9.41 34.18 29.70
C ARG A 134 8.80 35.36 28.95
N PRO A 135 8.46 36.46 29.64
CA PRO A 135 7.77 37.62 29.07
C PRO A 135 8.65 38.38 28.06
#